data_AF-A0AAD6N307-F1
#
_entry.id   AF-A0AAD6N307-F1
#
_cell.length_a   1.000
_cell.length_b   1.000
_cell.length_c   1.000
_cell.angle_alpha   90.00
_cell.angle_beta   90.00
_cell.angle_gamma   90.00
#
_symmetry.space_group_name_H-M   'P 1'
#
loop_
_entity.id
_entity.type
_entity.pdbx_description
1 polymer ?
#
loop_
_entity_poly.entity_id
_entity_poly.type
_entity_poly.pdbx_seq_one_letter_code
_entity_poly.pdbx_strand_id
1 'polypeptide(L)'
;MEAESTASILPERLLHYCPAHQVLICTACHYAVQPTAIPRHLKDIHHIHSNKRRPFVTYAKSLKLRKPEEVRPPSAGEFPVPYLPLEQGWRCEAPGCNYLCASIKRMEAHWSAQHGRKGCLNRDWSAAPLQSFFRGNKLRYFTSTDSSTKLDGNMASMSRKRDHIRRIRKKHNLNKLDAEALGYYFSASYKSFVTNDQTERIWLDVVPDLAYNHLFLLQGILACTLLHMGYLNPTKRQIYTLHACAHQDSALPQFRHAIHHPDEKNCDAILSFAYLLIIYSFATDTQNTINSLLIVEDTYANSDETELILPQWLHFIRAGCSMLCDVWDRIENGPASALASAWDELGANKFEDKREDLPYLDYFKSLVPGDGSWSDESIEIYHSAANTLTESFALHGRAKRKSHVNPWNILGVWPVRLEVAFISLISERHPGALILLAYYCIILKDMENCWYFEGRPAKLLQSIADVLDAGWHPYIQDPIEIVMGLKT
;
A
#
# COMPACT_ATOMS: atom_id res chain seq x y z
N MET A 1 -29.50 4.41 30.17
CA MET A 1 -30.40 3.55 29.39
C MET A 1 -30.92 4.39 28.24
N GLU A 2 -30.25 4.26 27.11
CA GLU A 2 -30.28 5.24 26.02
C GLU A 2 -31.59 5.21 25.25
N ALA A 3 -32.22 6.39 25.17
CA ALA A 3 -33.30 6.70 24.26
C ALA A 3 -32.69 7.08 22.91
N GLU A 4 -32.55 6.12 22.00
CA GLU A 4 -32.22 6.41 20.60
C GLU A 4 -33.48 6.91 19.86
N SER A 5 -33.41 8.20 19.52
CA SER A 5 -34.17 8.94 18.50
C SER A 5 -34.82 8.06 17.41
N THR A 6 -36.15 7.95 17.43
CA THR A 6 -36.93 7.44 16.28
C THR A 6 -37.06 8.53 15.21
N ALA A 7 -36.00 8.77 14.44
CA ALA A 7 -36.10 9.53 13.20
C ALA A 7 -37.05 8.81 12.23
N SER A 8 -38.01 9.53 11.65
CA SER A 8 -38.88 8.99 10.61
C SER A 8 -38.04 8.59 9.40
N ILE A 9 -37.79 7.29 9.22
CA ILE A 9 -37.05 6.77 8.06
C ILE A 9 -37.88 7.12 6.81
N LEU A 10 -37.35 8.04 6.00
CA LEU A 10 -37.94 8.40 4.72
C LEU A 10 -37.84 7.20 3.76
N PRO A 11 -38.87 6.93 2.93
CA PRO A 11 -38.85 5.80 1.98
C PRO A 11 -37.61 5.75 1.09
N GLU A 12 -37.12 6.91 0.66
CA GLU A 12 -35.97 7.07 -0.25
C GLU A 12 -34.63 6.62 0.37
N ARG A 13 -34.54 6.56 1.71
CA ARG A 13 -33.33 6.07 2.40
C ARG A 13 -33.24 4.55 2.40
N LEU A 14 -34.38 3.86 2.37
CA LEU A 14 -34.46 2.39 2.46
C LEU A 14 -34.74 1.73 1.11
N LEU A 15 -35.48 2.42 0.23
CA LEU A 15 -35.91 1.91 -1.07
C LEU A 15 -35.36 2.82 -2.18
N HIS A 16 -34.39 2.29 -2.93
CA HIS A 16 -33.78 2.95 -4.08
C HIS A 16 -34.50 2.55 -5.37
N TYR A 17 -35.12 3.51 -6.05
CA TYR A 17 -35.73 3.28 -7.36
C TYR A 17 -34.67 3.35 -8.46
N CYS A 18 -34.57 2.30 -9.27
CA CYS A 18 -33.71 2.25 -10.45
C CYS A 18 -34.55 2.51 -11.71
N PRO A 19 -34.47 3.70 -12.33
CA PRO A 19 -35.32 4.06 -13.46
C PRO A 19 -35.04 3.23 -14.72
N ALA A 20 -33.77 2.86 -14.95
CA ALA A 20 -33.33 2.09 -16.12
C ALA A 20 -34.01 0.71 -16.19
N HIS A 21 -34.15 0.04 -15.04
CA HIS A 21 -34.74 -1.30 -14.97
C HIS A 21 -36.17 -1.32 -14.40
N GLN A 22 -36.68 -0.16 -13.96
CA GLN A 22 -38.02 0.00 -13.37
C GLN A 22 -38.23 -0.96 -12.19
N VAL A 23 -37.24 -1.03 -11.30
CA VAL A 23 -37.24 -1.87 -10.10
C VAL A 23 -36.96 -1.04 -8.85
N LEU A 24 -37.42 -1.53 -7.70
CA LEU A 24 -37.23 -0.88 -6.41
C LEU A 24 -36.34 -1.75 -5.52
N ILE A 25 -35.12 -1.31 -5.23
CA ILE A 25 -34.09 -2.05 -4.50
C ILE A 25 -34.11 -1.65 -3.03
N CYS A 26 -34.21 -2.63 -2.13
CA CYS A 26 -33.98 -2.37 -0.71
C CYS A 26 -32.48 -2.21 -0.45
N THR A 27 -32.05 -1.04 0.00
CA THR A 27 -30.63 -0.71 0.21
C THR A 27 -30.01 -1.49 1.37
N ALA A 28 -30.81 -1.95 2.33
CA ALA A 28 -30.35 -2.75 3.47
C ALA A 28 -30.33 -4.26 3.19
N CYS A 29 -31.23 -4.76 2.32
CA CYS A 29 -31.28 -6.18 1.98
C CYS A 29 -30.57 -6.54 0.67
N HIS A 30 -30.22 -5.53 -0.13
CA HIS A 30 -29.54 -5.66 -1.40
C HIS A 30 -30.28 -6.57 -2.41
N TYR A 31 -31.60 -6.41 -2.53
CA TYR A 31 -32.40 -7.02 -3.60
C TYR A 31 -33.65 -6.18 -3.92
N ALA A 32 -34.18 -6.36 -5.12
CA ALA A 32 -35.40 -5.70 -5.59
C ALA A 32 -36.65 -6.30 -4.95
N VAL A 33 -37.51 -5.43 -4.43
CA VAL A 33 -38.77 -5.79 -3.77
C VAL A 33 -39.94 -5.41 -4.67
N GLN A 34 -40.84 -6.35 -4.93
CA GLN A 34 -42.06 -6.08 -5.71
C GLN A 34 -43.06 -5.25 -4.89
N PRO A 35 -43.82 -4.35 -5.53
CA PRO A 35 -44.75 -3.47 -4.82
C PRO A 35 -45.80 -4.21 -3.97
N THR A 36 -46.25 -5.39 -4.40
CA THR A 36 -47.15 -6.26 -3.64
C THR A 36 -46.50 -6.90 -2.41
N ALA A 37 -45.18 -7.07 -2.43
CA ALA A 37 -44.40 -7.69 -1.36
C ALA A 37 -43.82 -6.68 -0.35
N ILE A 38 -43.81 -5.38 -0.66
CA ILE A 38 -43.27 -4.32 0.22
C ILE A 38 -43.88 -4.34 1.63
N PRO A 39 -45.22 -4.42 1.81
CA PRO A 39 -45.80 -4.41 3.15
C PRO A 39 -45.35 -5.59 4.02
N ARG A 40 -45.09 -6.74 3.40
CA ARG A 40 -44.62 -7.96 4.05
C ARG A 40 -43.11 -7.89 4.32
N HIS A 41 -42.34 -7.46 3.33
CA HIS A 41 -40.89 -7.25 3.45
C HIS A 41 -40.53 -6.28 4.60
N LEU A 42 -41.22 -5.14 4.69
CA LEU A 42 -41.02 -4.16 5.75
C LEU A 42 -41.43 -4.69 7.14
N LYS A 43 -42.41 -5.61 7.20
CA LYS A 43 -42.83 -6.27 8.45
C LYS A 43 -41.81 -7.28 8.93
N ASP A 44 -41.47 -8.20 8.03
CA ASP A 44 -40.84 -9.47 8.39
C ASP A 44 -39.31 -9.32 8.49
N ILE A 45 -38.73 -8.37 7.75
CA ILE A 45 -37.27 -8.15 7.71
C ILE A 45 -36.85 -6.87 8.43
N HIS A 46 -37.59 -5.77 8.24
CA HIS A 46 -37.25 -4.47 8.84
C HIS A 46 -38.05 -4.12 10.09
N HIS A 47 -38.96 -4.99 10.53
CA HIS A 47 -39.81 -4.80 11.72
C HIS A 47 -40.55 -3.45 11.77
N ILE A 48 -40.80 -2.80 10.63
CA ILE A 48 -41.55 -1.54 10.56
C ILE A 48 -43.03 -1.90 10.72
N HIS A 49 -43.71 -1.43 11.77
CA HIS A 49 -45.11 -1.76 12.05
C HIS A 49 -46.12 -0.99 11.18
N SER A 50 -47.37 -1.47 11.10
CA SER A 50 -48.45 -1.01 10.20
C SER A 50 -48.59 0.52 10.12
N ASN A 51 -48.46 1.20 11.25
CA ASN A 51 -48.71 2.64 11.39
C ASN A 51 -47.68 3.50 10.63
N LYS A 52 -46.49 2.95 10.32
CA LYS A 52 -45.39 3.65 9.64
C LYS A 52 -45.15 3.17 8.20
N ARG A 53 -45.93 2.19 7.68
CA ARG A 53 -45.74 1.63 6.32
C ARG A 53 -46.42 2.42 5.21
N ARG A 54 -47.44 3.22 5.54
CA ARG A 54 -48.26 3.95 4.56
C ARG A 54 -47.41 4.79 3.59
N PRO A 55 -46.36 5.54 4.02
CA PRO A 55 -45.50 6.30 3.11
C PRO A 55 -44.75 5.44 2.10
N PHE A 56 -44.23 4.27 2.51
CA PHE A 56 -43.48 3.37 1.63
C PHE A 56 -44.36 2.72 0.56
N VAL A 57 -45.60 2.37 0.92
CA VAL A 57 -46.57 1.81 -0.03
C VAL A 57 -47.05 2.87 -1.02
N THR A 58 -47.28 4.11 -0.55
CA THR A 58 -47.62 5.22 -1.44
C THR A 58 -46.49 5.54 -2.39
N TYR A 59 -45.24 5.59 -1.91
CA TYR A 59 -44.04 5.83 -2.71
C TYR A 59 -43.84 4.75 -3.80
N ALA A 60 -44.04 3.48 -3.45
CA ALA A 60 -43.94 2.40 -4.43
C ALA A 60 -45.05 2.44 -5.49
N LYS A 61 -46.25 2.94 -5.15
CA LYS A 61 -47.37 3.10 -6.09
C LYS A 61 -47.19 4.27 -7.05
N SER A 62 -46.46 5.32 -6.66
CA SER A 62 -46.15 6.45 -7.55
C SER A 62 -45.10 6.14 -8.60
N LEU A 63 -44.40 5.00 -8.48
CA LEU A 63 -43.32 4.59 -9.38
C LEU A 63 -43.82 3.58 -10.43
N LYS A 64 -43.27 3.66 -11.65
CA LYS A 64 -43.54 2.70 -12.72
C LYS A 64 -42.63 1.48 -12.54
N LEU A 65 -43.18 0.40 -11.98
CA LEU A 65 -42.43 -0.84 -11.69
C LEU A 65 -42.81 -1.97 -12.63
N ARG A 66 -41.82 -2.70 -13.15
CA ARG A 66 -42.04 -3.90 -13.98
C ARG A 66 -42.24 -5.16 -13.15
N LYS A 67 -42.93 -6.15 -13.73
CA LYS A 67 -42.96 -7.50 -13.17
C LYS A 67 -41.60 -8.17 -13.33
N PRO A 68 -41.19 -9.08 -12.43
CA PRO A 68 -39.89 -9.75 -12.48
C PRO A 68 -39.54 -10.41 -13.81
N GLU A 69 -40.53 -10.92 -14.53
CA GLU A 69 -40.34 -11.58 -15.83
C GLU A 69 -40.03 -10.58 -16.96
N GLU A 70 -40.45 -9.32 -16.80
CA GLU A 70 -40.37 -8.25 -17.81
C GLU A 70 -39.18 -7.30 -17.57
N VAL A 71 -38.46 -7.48 -16.46
CA VAL A 71 -37.23 -6.72 -16.15
C VAL A 71 -36.15 -7.14 -17.13
N ARG A 72 -35.67 -6.18 -17.92
CA ARG A 72 -34.59 -6.42 -18.88
C ARG A 72 -33.25 -6.48 -18.15
N PRO A 73 -32.33 -7.37 -18.57
CA PRO A 73 -30.98 -7.39 -18.04
C PRO A 73 -30.26 -6.07 -18.37
N PRO A 74 -29.32 -5.60 -17.53
CA PRO A 74 -28.54 -4.40 -17.80
C PRO A 74 -27.67 -4.54 -19.05
N SER A 75 -27.56 -3.44 -19.80
CA SER A 75 -26.60 -3.32 -20.90
C SER A 75 -25.17 -3.10 -20.41
N ALA A 76 -24.18 -3.16 -21.30
CA ALA A 76 -22.74 -3.12 -20.97
C ALA A 76 -22.28 -1.88 -20.16
N GLY A 77 -23.04 -0.77 -20.19
CA GLY A 77 -22.78 0.44 -19.40
C GLY A 77 -23.62 0.59 -18.11
N GLU A 78 -24.57 -0.31 -17.87
CA GLU A 78 -25.50 -0.26 -16.73
C GLU A 78 -25.11 -1.27 -15.62
N PHE A 79 -24.02 -1.99 -15.82
CA PHE A 79 -23.47 -2.98 -14.89
C PHE A 79 -22.16 -2.45 -14.26
N PRO A 80 -21.94 -2.54 -12.94
CA PRO A 80 -22.83 -3.14 -11.95
C PRO A 80 -24.00 -2.23 -11.55
N VAL A 81 -25.17 -2.82 -11.34
CA VAL A 81 -26.34 -2.11 -10.80
C VAL A 81 -26.07 -1.76 -9.33
N PRO A 82 -26.15 -0.47 -8.95
CA PRO A 82 -25.93 -0.04 -7.56
C PRO A 82 -26.85 -0.74 -6.56
N TYR A 83 -26.35 -0.93 -5.33
CA TYR A 83 -27.06 -1.54 -4.19
C TYR A 83 -27.42 -3.03 -4.32
N LEU A 84 -27.05 -3.72 -5.40
CA LEU A 84 -27.14 -5.18 -5.52
C LEU A 84 -25.78 -5.85 -5.26
N PRO A 85 -25.74 -7.04 -4.64
CA PRO A 85 -24.49 -7.72 -4.33
C PRO A 85 -23.86 -8.26 -5.62
N LEU A 86 -22.55 -8.13 -5.73
CA LEU A 86 -21.77 -8.71 -6.82
C LEU A 86 -21.35 -10.13 -6.42
N GLU A 87 -21.95 -11.14 -7.03
CA GLU A 87 -21.65 -12.54 -6.76
C GLU A 87 -20.70 -13.12 -7.81
N GLN A 88 -19.81 -14.02 -7.41
CA GLN A 88 -18.97 -14.75 -8.37
C GLN A 88 -19.73 -15.98 -8.88
N GLY A 89 -19.96 -16.05 -10.19
CA GLY A 89 -20.58 -17.21 -10.82
C GLY A 89 -19.95 -17.55 -12.16
N TRP A 90 -20.72 -18.26 -12.99
CA TRP A 90 -20.23 -18.95 -14.18
C TRP A 90 -21.15 -18.66 -15.36
N ARG A 91 -20.54 -18.44 -16.52
CA ARG A 91 -21.20 -18.22 -17.81
C ARG A 91 -20.85 -19.33 -18.79
N CYS A 92 -21.86 -19.90 -19.45
CA CYS A 92 -21.64 -20.86 -20.53
C CYS A 92 -21.05 -20.14 -21.75
N GLU A 93 -20.02 -20.73 -22.37
CA GLU A 93 -19.38 -20.18 -23.59
C GLU A 93 -19.79 -20.96 -24.84
N ALA A 94 -20.83 -21.81 -24.75
CA ALA A 94 -21.35 -22.52 -25.91
C ALA A 94 -21.99 -21.53 -26.90
N PRO A 95 -21.75 -21.67 -28.23
CA PRO A 95 -22.30 -20.75 -29.23
C PRO A 95 -23.82 -20.64 -29.11
N GLY A 96 -24.34 -19.43 -28.88
CA GLY A 96 -25.76 -19.16 -28.73
C GLY A 96 -26.36 -19.49 -27.35
N CYS A 97 -25.56 -19.87 -26.35
CA CYS A 97 -26.03 -20.16 -24.99
C CYS A 97 -25.73 -19.01 -24.03
N ASN A 98 -26.77 -18.37 -23.49
CA ASN A 98 -26.65 -17.26 -22.52
C ASN A 98 -26.87 -17.70 -21.06
N TYR A 99 -26.54 -18.95 -20.73
CA TYR A 99 -26.80 -19.50 -19.41
C TYR A 99 -25.80 -19.02 -18.36
N LEU A 100 -26.30 -18.58 -17.21
CA LEU A 100 -25.53 -18.05 -16.08
C LEU A 100 -25.94 -18.78 -14.78
N CYS A 101 -24.97 -19.12 -13.93
CA CYS A 101 -25.26 -19.72 -12.63
C CYS A 101 -24.17 -19.48 -11.60
N ALA A 102 -24.53 -19.48 -10.30
CA ALA A 102 -23.57 -19.26 -9.22
C ALA A 102 -22.73 -20.50 -8.83
N SER A 103 -23.00 -21.69 -9.36
CA SER A 103 -22.36 -22.94 -8.90
C SER A 103 -21.86 -23.82 -10.05
N ILE A 104 -20.63 -24.33 -9.92
CA ILE A 104 -20.00 -25.24 -10.89
C ILE A 104 -20.87 -26.48 -11.12
N LYS A 105 -21.42 -27.08 -10.06
CA LYS A 105 -22.28 -28.28 -10.17
C LYS A 105 -23.51 -28.04 -11.06
N ARG A 106 -24.08 -26.82 -11.01
CA ARG A 106 -25.19 -26.44 -11.88
C ARG A 106 -24.75 -26.22 -13.32
N MET A 107 -23.53 -25.72 -13.53
CA MET A 107 -22.96 -25.55 -14.86
C MET A 107 -22.61 -26.90 -15.51
N GLU A 108 -22.03 -27.83 -14.76
CA GLU A 108 -21.77 -29.20 -15.22
C GLU A 108 -23.05 -29.92 -15.63
N ALA A 109 -24.10 -29.84 -14.79
CA ALA A 109 -25.41 -30.41 -15.08
C ALA A 109 -26.07 -29.74 -16.30
N HIS A 110 -25.95 -28.41 -16.43
CA HIS A 110 -26.42 -27.68 -17.61
C HIS A 110 -25.73 -28.16 -18.89
N TRP A 111 -24.41 -28.32 -18.87
CA TRP A 111 -23.65 -28.78 -20.02
C TRP A 111 -24.02 -30.20 -20.45
N SER A 112 -24.18 -31.12 -19.48
CA SER A 112 -24.62 -32.47 -19.78
C SER A 112 -26.06 -32.52 -20.32
N ALA A 113 -26.95 -31.64 -19.85
CA ALA A 113 -28.34 -31.62 -20.26
C ALA A 113 -28.61 -30.88 -21.59
N GLN A 114 -27.95 -29.75 -21.84
CA GLN A 114 -28.22 -28.86 -22.98
C GLN A 114 -27.21 -29.01 -24.11
N HIS A 115 -26.02 -29.54 -23.83
CA HIS A 115 -24.93 -29.66 -24.80
C HIS A 115 -24.41 -31.10 -24.96
N GLY A 116 -25.03 -32.08 -24.29
CA GLY A 116 -24.83 -33.51 -24.53
C GLY A 116 -23.46 -34.08 -24.15
N ARG A 117 -22.57 -33.29 -23.54
CA ARG A 117 -21.27 -33.74 -23.02
C ARG A 117 -20.98 -33.14 -21.65
N LYS A 118 -20.02 -33.74 -20.95
CA LYS A 118 -19.48 -33.16 -19.71
C LYS A 118 -18.57 -32.00 -20.08
N GLY A 119 -18.90 -30.79 -19.63
CA GLY A 119 -18.09 -29.61 -19.94
C GLY A 119 -16.84 -29.50 -19.05
N CYS A 120 -15.85 -28.78 -19.56
CA CYS A 120 -14.58 -28.50 -18.91
C CYS A 120 -14.48 -27.03 -18.49
N LEU A 121 -14.01 -26.80 -17.26
CA LEU A 121 -13.71 -25.47 -16.72
C LEU A 121 -12.70 -24.71 -17.62
N ASN A 122 -12.97 -23.44 -17.92
CA ASN A 122 -12.16 -22.53 -18.75
C ASN A 122 -12.15 -22.79 -20.26
N ARG A 123 -12.79 -23.86 -20.74
CA ARG A 123 -13.01 -24.09 -22.19
C ARG A 123 -14.47 -23.93 -22.58
N ASP A 124 -15.35 -24.49 -21.75
CA ASP A 124 -16.77 -24.65 -22.06
C ASP A 124 -17.66 -23.68 -21.24
N TRP A 125 -17.09 -23.08 -20.19
CA TRP A 125 -17.65 -21.98 -19.42
C TRP A 125 -16.53 -21.16 -18.76
N SER A 126 -16.78 -19.87 -18.56
CA SER A 126 -15.89 -18.91 -17.90
C SER A 126 -16.53 -18.39 -16.61
N ALA A 127 -15.76 -17.78 -15.70
CA ALA A 127 -16.39 -17.10 -14.57
C ALA A 127 -16.87 -15.72 -14.98
N ALA A 128 -17.98 -15.30 -14.39
CA ALA A 128 -18.60 -14.02 -14.65
C ALA A 128 -19.12 -13.41 -13.33
N PRO A 129 -18.98 -12.09 -13.13
CA PRO A 129 -19.63 -11.39 -12.04
C PRO A 129 -21.14 -11.40 -12.30
N LEU A 130 -21.89 -11.98 -11.39
CA LEU A 130 -23.32 -12.11 -11.48
C LEU A 130 -23.98 -11.12 -10.51
N GLN A 131 -25.00 -10.43 -10.99
CA GLN A 131 -25.97 -9.77 -10.14
C GLN A 131 -27.35 -10.36 -10.44
N SER A 132 -28.26 -10.25 -9.48
CA SER A 132 -29.67 -10.60 -9.66
C SER A 132 -30.55 -9.57 -8.98
N PHE A 133 -31.66 -9.20 -9.61
CA PHE A 133 -32.61 -8.28 -9.02
C PHE A 133 -33.42 -8.96 -7.91
N PHE A 134 -33.84 -10.22 -8.11
CA PHE A 134 -34.74 -10.92 -7.19
C PHE A 134 -34.11 -12.21 -6.67
N ARG A 135 -34.55 -12.68 -5.49
CA ARG A 135 -34.09 -13.93 -4.86
C ARG A 135 -35.15 -15.06 -4.98
N GLY A 136 -34.74 -16.29 -4.65
CA GLY A 136 -35.62 -17.46 -4.63
C GLY A 136 -36.05 -17.91 -6.03
N ASN A 137 -37.33 -18.28 -6.19
CA ASN A 137 -37.84 -18.82 -7.47
C ASN A 137 -37.85 -17.80 -8.62
N LYS A 138 -37.57 -16.52 -8.36
CA LYS A 138 -37.53 -15.44 -9.36
C LYS A 138 -36.09 -14.98 -9.68
N LEU A 139 -35.10 -15.73 -9.23
CA LEU A 139 -33.68 -15.46 -9.43
C LEU A 139 -33.31 -15.59 -10.91
N ARG A 140 -32.82 -14.49 -11.48
CA ARG A 140 -32.23 -14.44 -12.84
C ARG A 140 -30.92 -13.67 -12.76
N TYR A 141 -29.84 -14.32 -13.15
CA TYR A 141 -28.52 -13.72 -13.16
C TYR A 141 -28.30 -12.93 -14.45
N PHE A 142 -27.51 -11.87 -14.35
CA PHE A 142 -26.98 -11.10 -15.48
C PHE A 142 -25.54 -10.68 -15.18
N THR A 143 -24.78 -10.43 -16.25
CA THR A 143 -23.36 -10.04 -16.23
C THR A 143 -23.11 -9.05 -17.37
N SER A 144 -22.08 -8.19 -17.26
CA SER A 144 -21.64 -7.37 -18.41
C SER A 144 -21.05 -8.25 -19.51
N THR A 145 -21.42 -7.97 -20.76
CA THR A 145 -20.95 -8.67 -21.97
C THR A 145 -19.53 -8.28 -22.39
N ASP A 146 -18.94 -7.21 -21.83
CA ASP A 146 -17.63 -6.68 -22.26
C ASP A 146 -16.53 -6.81 -21.20
N SER A 147 -16.52 -7.93 -20.46
CA SER A 147 -15.58 -8.12 -19.35
C SER A 147 -14.40 -9.06 -19.66
N SER A 148 -14.14 -9.38 -20.92
CA SER A 148 -13.07 -10.31 -21.31
C SER A 148 -11.64 -9.75 -21.16
N THR A 149 -11.46 -8.48 -20.78
CA THR A 149 -10.10 -7.90 -20.63
C THR A 149 -9.71 -7.50 -19.22
N LYS A 150 -10.63 -7.45 -18.25
CA LYS A 150 -10.30 -7.11 -16.84
C LYS A 150 -10.59 -8.21 -15.81
N LEU A 151 -11.46 -9.19 -16.09
CA LEU A 151 -11.73 -10.30 -15.16
C LEU A 151 -10.76 -11.47 -15.29
N ASP A 152 -10.27 -11.73 -16.51
CA ASP A 152 -9.26 -12.78 -16.74
C ASP A 152 -7.96 -12.47 -15.98
N GLY A 153 -7.59 -11.19 -15.86
CA GLY A 153 -6.48 -10.73 -15.03
C GLY A 153 -6.68 -11.01 -13.53
N ASN A 154 -7.88 -10.74 -12.99
CA ASN A 154 -8.16 -10.93 -11.57
C ASN A 154 -8.31 -12.41 -11.17
N MET A 155 -8.87 -13.26 -12.03
CA MET A 155 -8.93 -14.70 -11.78
C MET A 155 -7.59 -15.40 -11.98
N ALA A 156 -6.84 -15.03 -13.02
CA ALA A 156 -5.48 -15.52 -13.20
C ALA A 156 -4.60 -15.08 -12.01
N SER A 157 -4.70 -13.82 -11.57
CA SER A 157 -4.00 -13.32 -10.38
C SER A 157 -4.40 -14.08 -9.12
N MET A 158 -5.70 -14.28 -8.85
CA MET A 158 -6.16 -15.04 -7.68
C MET A 158 -5.75 -16.52 -7.72
N SER A 159 -5.70 -17.15 -8.90
CA SER A 159 -5.20 -18.51 -9.07
C SER A 159 -3.69 -18.58 -8.84
N ARG A 160 -2.92 -17.65 -9.43
CA ARG A 160 -1.47 -17.53 -9.25
C ARG A 160 -1.11 -17.33 -7.78
N LYS A 161 -1.77 -16.39 -7.08
CA LYS A 161 -1.59 -16.16 -5.63
C LYS A 161 -1.75 -17.46 -4.83
N ARG A 162 -2.83 -18.21 -5.06
CA ARG A 162 -3.05 -19.51 -4.38
C ARG A 162 -1.96 -20.51 -4.72
N ASP A 163 -1.49 -20.54 -5.97
CA ASP A 163 -0.41 -21.43 -6.39
C ASP A 163 0.94 -21.05 -5.78
N HIS A 164 1.32 -19.77 -5.69
CA HIS A 164 2.52 -19.34 -4.96
C HIS A 164 2.45 -19.77 -3.50
N ILE A 165 1.35 -19.45 -2.80
CA ILE A 165 1.14 -19.83 -1.39
C ILE A 165 1.32 -21.34 -1.23
N ARG A 166 0.67 -22.15 -2.07
CA ARG A 166 0.74 -23.60 -2.01
C ARG A 166 2.16 -24.13 -2.26
N ARG A 167 2.86 -23.61 -3.29
CA ARG A 167 4.21 -24.04 -3.65
C ARG A 167 5.23 -23.70 -2.55
N ILE A 168 5.24 -22.44 -2.09
CA ILE A 168 6.16 -21.95 -1.06
C ILE A 168 5.92 -22.70 0.26
N ARG A 169 4.65 -22.82 0.68
CA ARG A 169 4.28 -23.54 1.90
C ARG A 169 4.75 -25.00 1.88
N LYS A 170 4.62 -25.67 0.74
CA LYS A 170 5.04 -27.07 0.59
C LYS A 170 6.56 -27.22 0.56
N LYS A 171 7.29 -26.34 -0.14
CA LYS A 171 8.75 -26.43 -0.26
C LYS A 171 9.45 -26.17 1.06
N HIS A 172 9.02 -25.12 1.78
CA HIS A 172 9.70 -24.63 2.98
C HIS A 172 9.06 -25.09 4.29
N ASN A 173 8.04 -25.95 4.25
CA ASN A 173 7.34 -26.50 5.42
C ASN A 173 6.92 -25.42 6.44
N LEU A 174 6.30 -24.35 5.95
CA LEU A 174 5.95 -23.20 6.78
C LEU A 174 5.05 -23.60 7.95
N ASN A 175 5.38 -23.08 9.14
CA ASN A 175 4.53 -23.24 10.33
C ASN A 175 3.21 -22.49 10.14
N LYS A 176 2.27 -22.65 11.08
CA LYS A 176 0.93 -22.05 10.98
C LYS A 176 0.99 -20.52 10.86
N LEU A 177 1.85 -19.88 11.63
CA LEU A 177 1.99 -18.42 11.66
C LEU A 177 2.60 -17.90 10.35
N ASP A 178 3.65 -18.54 9.84
CA ASP A 178 4.30 -18.17 8.58
C ASP A 178 3.39 -18.40 7.38
N ALA A 179 2.55 -19.45 7.41
CA ALA A 179 1.55 -19.68 6.39
C ALA A 179 0.43 -18.62 6.41
N GLU A 180 0.04 -18.16 7.61
CA GLU A 180 -0.91 -17.05 7.77
C GLU A 180 -0.30 -15.74 7.28
N ALA A 181 0.94 -15.43 7.66
CA ALA A 181 1.69 -14.27 7.20
C ALA A 181 1.84 -14.28 5.67
N LEU A 182 2.22 -15.41 5.06
CA LEU A 182 2.30 -15.51 3.60
C LEU A 182 0.94 -15.30 2.92
N GLY A 183 -0.16 -15.84 3.50
CA GLY A 183 -1.51 -15.56 3.00
C GLY A 183 -1.88 -14.08 3.10
N TYR A 184 -1.51 -13.45 4.23
CA TYR A 184 -1.74 -12.05 4.48
C TYR A 184 -0.94 -11.15 3.53
N TYR A 185 0.31 -11.52 3.22
CA TYR A 185 1.17 -10.85 2.24
C TYR A 185 0.43 -10.61 0.93
N PHE A 186 -0.12 -11.65 0.31
CA PHE A 186 -0.84 -11.57 -0.98
C PHE A 186 -2.18 -10.83 -0.93
N SER A 187 -2.77 -10.70 0.26
CA SER A 187 -4.05 -10.05 0.48
C SER A 187 -3.92 -8.55 0.74
N ALA A 188 -2.86 -8.14 1.44
CA ALA A 188 -2.73 -6.79 1.98
C ALA A 188 -1.29 -6.27 2.04
N SER A 189 -0.34 -6.99 2.67
CA SER A 189 0.98 -6.40 2.97
C SER A 189 1.79 -6.02 1.74
N TYR A 190 1.67 -6.77 0.63
CA TYR A 190 2.40 -6.45 -0.59
C TYR A 190 2.13 -5.01 -1.07
N LYS A 191 0.92 -4.49 -0.84
CA LYS A 191 0.51 -3.12 -1.23
C LYS A 191 1.32 -2.04 -0.50
N SER A 192 1.87 -2.36 0.67
CA SER A 192 2.74 -1.45 1.41
C SER A 192 4.11 -1.28 0.76
N PHE A 193 4.46 -2.12 -0.23
CA PHE A 193 5.76 -2.11 -0.89
C PHE A 193 5.69 -1.49 -2.31
N VAL A 194 4.48 -1.19 -2.78
CA VAL A 194 4.21 -0.73 -4.15
C VAL A 194 4.46 0.78 -4.29
N THR A 195 5.11 1.17 -5.38
CA THR A 195 5.31 2.58 -5.76
C THR A 195 4.46 2.98 -6.96
N ASN A 196 4.23 2.04 -7.88
CA ASN A 196 3.45 2.20 -9.11
C ASN A 196 2.94 0.84 -9.63
N ASP A 197 2.09 0.84 -10.65
CA ASP A 197 1.49 -0.37 -11.24
C ASP A 197 2.53 -1.41 -11.72
N GLN A 198 3.72 -0.99 -12.15
CA GLN A 198 4.77 -1.90 -12.59
C GLN A 198 5.40 -2.63 -11.41
N THR A 199 5.75 -1.90 -10.35
CA THR A 199 6.24 -2.49 -9.09
C THR A 199 5.18 -3.35 -8.40
N GLU A 200 3.89 -3.04 -8.55
CA GLU A 200 2.81 -3.89 -8.03
C GLU A 200 2.91 -5.32 -8.57
N ARG A 201 3.11 -5.46 -9.89
CA ARG A 201 3.26 -6.76 -10.54
C ARG A 201 4.51 -7.49 -10.05
N ILE A 202 5.60 -6.77 -9.82
CA ILE A 202 6.83 -7.36 -9.30
C ILE A 202 6.60 -7.93 -7.89
N TRP A 203 6.02 -7.15 -6.97
CA TRP A 203 5.72 -7.64 -5.62
C TRP A 203 4.69 -8.77 -5.60
N LEU A 204 3.72 -8.77 -6.52
CA LEU A 204 2.69 -9.81 -6.57
C LEU A 204 3.13 -11.12 -7.20
N ASP A 205 3.85 -11.08 -8.32
CA ASP A 205 4.11 -12.26 -9.15
C ASP A 205 5.60 -12.64 -9.12
N VAL A 206 6.51 -11.68 -9.30
CA VAL A 206 7.95 -11.94 -9.46
C VAL A 206 8.63 -12.25 -8.14
N VAL A 207 8.49 -11.36 -7.15
CA VAL A 207 9.16 -11.48 -5.84
C VAL A 207 8.81 -12.79 -5.13
N PRO A 208 7.55 -13.29 -5.15
CA PRO A 208 7.24 -14.59 -4.58
C PRO A 208 7.85 -15.78 -5.33
N ASP A 209 8.05 -15.69 -6.65
CA ASP A 209 8.78 -16.71 -7.41
C ASP A 209 10.27 -16.69 -7.10
N LEU A 210 10.87 -15.51 -6.90
CA LEU A 210 12.24 -15.39 -6.39
C LEU A 210 12.34 -15.98 -4.97
N ALA A 211 11.41 -15.63 -4.08
CA ALA A 211 11.35 -16.12 -2.71
C ALA A 211 11.18 -17.65 -2.63
N TYR A 212 10.59 -18.27 -3.65
CA TYR A 212 10.54 -19.72 -3.75
C TYR A 212 11.94 -20.33 -3.80
N ASN A 213 12.90 -19.70 -4.47
CA ASN A 213 14.28 -20.18 -4.62
C ASN A 213 15.27 -19.59 -3.62
N HIS A 214 15.00 -18.39 -3.09
CA HIS A 214 15.89 -17.68 -2.18
C HIS A 214 15.25 -17.54 -0.80
N LEU A 215 15.73 -18.35 0.17
CA LEU A 215 15.14 -18.42 1.50
C LEU A 215 15.27 -17.10 2.28
N PHE A 216 16.39 -16.38 2.14
CA PHE A 216 16.55 -15.05 2.76
C PHE A 216 15.45 -14.08 2.31
N LEU A 217 15.06 -14.10 1.02
CA LEU A 217 14.02 -13.25 0.49
C LEU A 217 12.65 -13.63 1.06
N LEU A 218 12.34 -14.93 1.15
CA LEU A 218 11.13 -15.40 1.81
C LEU A 218 11.05 -14.95 3.28
N GLN A 219 12.15 -15.06 4.01
CA GLN A 219 12.23 -14.62 5.41
C GLN A 219 12.03 -13.11 5.53
N GLY A 220 12.58 -12.30 4.61
CA GLY A 220 12.32 -10.86 4.56
C GLY A 220 10.85 -10.51 4.32
N ILE A 221 10.18 -11.23 3.40
CA ILE A 221 8.75 -11.07 3.14
C ILE A 221 7.94 -11.38 4.40
N LEU A 222 8.24 -12.51 5.06
CA LEU A 222 7.56 -12.93 6.28
C LEU A 222 7.80 -11.93 7.41
N ALA A 223 9.04 -11.48 7.61
CA ALA A 223 9.40 -10.50 8.64
C ALA A 223 8.62 -9.19 8.49
N CYS A 224 8.65 -8.57 7.31
CA CYS A 224 7.90 -7.33 7.05
C CYS A 224 6.39 -7.54 7.19
N THR A 225 5.89 -8.70 6.75
CA THR A 225 4.47 -9.03 6.83
C THR A 225 4.00 -9.21 8.28
N LEU A 226 4.79 -9.87 9.11
CA LEU A 226 4.51 -10.01 10.54
C LEU A 226 4.50 -8.66 11.25
N LEU A 227 5.45 -7.77 10.94
CA LEU A 227 5.45 -6.41 11.48
C LEU A 227 4.20 -5.63 11.08
N HIS A 228 3.76 -5.74 9.83
CA HIS A 228 2.51 -5.13 9.38
C HIS A 228 1.28 -5.73 10.11
N MET A 229 1.24 -7.05 10.31
CA MET A 229 0.20 -7.70 11.12
C MET A 229 0.21 -7.23 12.58
N GLY A 230 1.40 -6.99 13.15
CA GLY A 230 1.57 -6.45 14.50
C GLY A 230 1.15 -4.99 14.62
N TYR A 231 1.37 -4.19 13.58
CA TYR A 231 0.83 -2.83 13.50
C TYR A 231 -0.71 -2.83 13.57
N LEU A 232 -1.36 -3.71 12.82
CA LEU A 232 -2.84 -3.82 12.81
C LEU A 232 -3.41 -4.50 14.06
N ASN A 233 -2.59 -5.23 14.82
CA ASN A 233 -3.02 -5.94 16.02
C ASN A 233 -2.13 -5.56 17.23
N PRO A 234 -2.37 -4.38 17.85
CA PRO A 234 -1.52 -3.87 18.92
C PRO A 234 -1.30 -4.84 20.09
N THR A 235 -2.31 -5.64 20.45
CA THR A 235 -2.24 -6.63 21.54
C THR A 235 -1.26 -7.77 21.27
N LYS A 236 -1.01 -8.10 20.00
CA LYS A 236 -0.08 -9.17 19.58
C LYS A 236 1.21 -8.63 18.98
N ARG A 237 1.39 -7.30 18.96
CA ARG A 237 2.52 -6.61 18.31
C ARG A 237 3.86 -7.21 18.72
N GLN A 238 4.12 -7.34 20.03
CA GLN A 238 5.37 -7.89 20.55
C GLN A 238 5.65 -9.32 20.06
N ILE A 239 4.63 -10.17 19.98
CA ILE A 239 4.77 -11.55 19.48
C ILE A 239 5.16 -11.51 18.01
N TYR A 240 4.46 -10.73 17.19
CA TYR A 240 4.78 -10.60 15.77
C TYR A 240 6.17 -10.00 15.54
N THR A 241 6.57 -8.99 16.32
CA THR A 241 7.92 -8.41 16.28
C THR A 241 8.98 -9.44 16.61
N LEU A 242 8.81 -10.25 17.67
CA LEU A 242 9.76 -11.32 18.02
C LEU A 242 9.94 -12.33 16.87
N HIS A 243 8.85 -12.75 16.24
CA HIS A 243 8.92 -13.65 15.08
C HIS A 243 9.55 -12.99 13.86
N ALA A 244 9.30 -11.69 13.63
CA ALA A 244 9.94 -10.95 12.56
C ALA A 244 11.46 -10.84 12.76
N CYS A 245 11.92 -10.58 13.99
CA CYS A 245 13.34 -10.59 14.35
C CYS A 245 13.99 -11.94 14.08
N ALA A 246 13.35 -13.05 14.48
CA ALA A 246 13.89 -14.38 14.24
C ALA A 246 14.05 -14.70 12.73
N HIS A 247 13.12 -14.25 11.89
CA HIS A 247 13.24 -14.37 10.44
C HIS A 247 14.40 -13.52 9.90
N GLN A 248 14.52 -12.28 10.38
CA GLN A 248 15.60 -11.38 9.98
C GLN A 248 16.99 -11.94 10.35
N ASP A 249 17.16 -12.42 11.58
CA ASP A 249 18.41 -13.01 12.08
C ASP A 249 18.83 -14.25 11.25
N SER A 250 17.84 -14.99 10.75
CA SER A 250 18.05 -16.14 9.88
C SER A 250 18.36 -15.77 8.43
N ALA A 251 17.82 -14.64 7.96
CA ALA A 251 17.95 -14.16 6.58
C ALA A 251 19.29 -13.48 6.32
N LEU A 252 19.75 -12.65 7.27
CA LEU A 252 20.93 -11.81 7.09
C LEU A 252 22.22 -12.58 6.75
N PRO A 253 22.56 -13.72 7.39
CA PRO A 253 23.76 -14.47 7.01
C PRO A 253 23.72 -14.98 5.56
N GLN A 254 22.56 -15.44 5.11
CA GLN A 254 22.37 -15.92 3.74
C GLN A 254 22.41 -14.77 2.73
N PHE A 255 21.80 -13.64 3.07
CA PHE A 255 21.89 -12.41 2.27
C PHE A 255 23.35 -11.93 2.16
N ARG A 256 24.09 -11.88 3.29
CA ARG A 256 25.52 -11.53 3.32
C ARG A 256 26.35 -12.44 2.42
N HIS A 257 26.06 -13.74 2.38
CA HIS A 257 26.75 -14.64 1.46
C HIS A 257 26.43 -14.34 -0.01
N ALA A 258 25.15 -14.06 -0.32
CA ALA A 258 24.70 -13.76 -1.68
C ALA A 258 25.31 -12.46 -2.23
N ILE A 259 25.47 -11.44 -1.40
CA ILE A 259 26.01 -10.13 -1.82
C ILE A 259 27.51 -10.17 -2.13
N HIS A 260 28.24 -11.14 -1.58
CA HIS A 260 29.65 -11.36 -1.93
C HIS A 260 29.82 -12.08 -3.27
N HIS A 261 28.75 -12.67 -3.81
CA HIS A 261 28.76 -13.45 -5.05
C HIS A 261 27.51 -13.13 -5.90
N PRO A 262 27.30 -11.86 -6.30
CA PRO A 262 26.15 -11.51 -7.13
C PRO A 262 26.25 -12.19 -8.50
N ASP A 263 25.18 -12.86 -8.93
CA ASP A 263 25.08 -13.55 -10.21
C ASP A 263 23.70 -13.36 -10.87
N GLU A 264 23.53 -13.89 -12.08
CA GLU A 264 22.27 -13.86 -12.84
C GLU A 264 21.06 -14.48 -12.11
N LYS A 265 21.29 -15.31 -11.11
CA LYS A 265 20.22 -16.06 -10.44
C LYS A 265 19.80 -15.39 -9.15
N ASN A 266 20.68 -14.63 -8.50
CA ASN A 266 20.43 -14.07 -7.18
C ASN A 266 20.27 -12.53 -7.18
N CYS A 267 20.68 -11.81 -8.24
CA CYS A 267 20.73 -10.35 -8.24
C CYS A 267 19.35 -9.70 -8.03
N ASP A 268 18.30 -10.19 -8.71
CA ASP A 268 16.93 -9.71 -8.51
C ASP A 268 16.43 -9.95 -7.08
N ALA A 269 16.82 -11.08 -6.47
CA ALA A 269 16.44 -11.43 -5.12
C ALA A 269 17.18 -10.58 -4.07
N ILE A 270 18.46 -10.28 -4.32
CA ILE A 270 19.27 -9.36 -3.50
C ILE A 270 18.63 -7.96 -3.51
N LEU A 271 18.32 -7.42 -4.69
CA LEU A 271 17.66 -6.11 -4.81
C LEU A 271 16.31 -6.09 -4.09
N SER A 272 15.47 -7.11 -4.33
CA SER A 272 14.15 -7.21 -3.69
C SER A 272 14.26 -7.28 -2.16
N PHE A 273 15.26 -7.98 -1.64
CA PHE A 273 15.50 -8.06 -0.20
C PHE A 273 16.03 -6.73 0.37
N ALA A 274 16.87 -5.99 -0.37
CA ALA A 274 17.35 -4.67 0.06
C ALA A 274 16.20 -3.67 0.29
N TYR A 275 15.19 -3.66 -0.59
CA TYR A 275 13.95 -2.90 -0.37
C TYR A 275 13.24 -3.31 0.93
N LEU A 276 13.10 -4.61 1.19
CA LEU A 276 12.47 -5.12 2.41
C LEU A 276 13.28 -4.79 3.66
N LEU A 277 14.62 -4.77 3.60
CA LEU A 277 15.49 -4.39 4.71
C LEU A 277 15.24 -2.95 5.17
N ILE A 278 15.06 -2.03 4.23
CA ILE A 278 14.77 -0.62 4.54
C ILE A 278 13.43 -0.53 5.26
N ILE A 279 12.39 -1.20 4.75
CA ILE A 279 11.06 -1.21 5.40
C ILE A 279 11.11 -1.86 6.77
N TYR A 280 11.78 -3.01 6.89
CA TYR A 280 11.98 -3.71 8.14
C TYR A 280 12.63 -2.78 9.18
N SER A 281 13.71 -2.10 8.81
CA SER A 281 14.44 -1.21 9.72
C SER A 281 13.55 -0.09 10.26
N PHE A 282 12.72 0.55 9.41
CA PHE A 282 11.73 1.52 9.88
C PHE A 282 10.63 0.88 10.74
N ALA A 283 10.16 -0.31 10.41
CA ALA A 283 9.10 -0.95 11.18
C ALA A 283 9.57 -1.39 12.58
N THR A 284 10.82 -1.85 12.72
CA THR A 284 11.38 -2.32 14.00
C THR A 284 11.92 -1.22 14.90
N ASP A 285 12.27 -0.06 14.33
CA ASP A 285 12.77 1.09 15.08
C ASP A 285 11.66 1.80 15.88
N THR A 286 10.75 1.05 16.50
CA THR A 286 9.62 1.59 17.26
C THR A 286 9.77 1.31 18.76
N GLN A 287 9.84 2.41 19.54
CA GLN A 287 9.62 2.60 20.98
C GLN A 287 10.83 2.73 21.93
N ASN A 288 12.03 2.19 21.65
CA ASN A 288 13.16 2.30 22.60
C ASN A 288 14.39 3.10 22.08
N THR A 289 14.40 3.50 20.81
CA THR A 289 15.45 4.31 20.17
C THR A 289 14.83 5.57 19.57
N ILE A 290 14.27 6.41 20.45
CA ILE A 290 13.49 7.61 20.10
C ILE A 290 14.33 8.65 19.28
N ASN A 291 15.65 8.46 19.18
CA ASN A 291 16.58 9.39 18.52
C ASN A 291 16.99 9.00 17.08
N SER A 292 16.77 7.77 16.61
CA SER A 292 17.68 7.18 15.61
C SER A 292 17.33 7.33 14.11
N LEU A 293 16.50 8.29 13.66
CA LEU A 293 16.28 8.45 12.21
C LEU A 293 17.56 8.93 11.52
N LEU A 294 18.15 10.01 12.05
CA LEU A 294 19.45 10.58 11.65
C LEU A 294 20.26 11.12 12.84
N ILE A 295 19.67 11.22 14.05
CA ILE A 295 20.42 11.59 15.26
C ILE A 295 21.04 10.31 15.81
N VAL A 296 22.32 10.11 15.51
CA VAL A 296 23.11 8.99 16.01
C VAL A 296 23.58 9.35 17.41
N GLU A 297 23.39 8.45 18.38
CA GLU A 297 24.04 8.57 19.69
C GLU A 297 25.44 7.96 19.58
N ASP A 298 26.47 8.68 20.02
CA ASP A 298 27.85 8.18 20.13
C ASP A 298 27.93 7.09 21.20
N THR A 299 27.56 5.86 20.84
CA THR A 299 27.75 4.71 21.72
C THR A 299 29.10 4.09 21.45
N TYR A 300 30.20 4.74 21.87
CA TYR A 300 31.49 4.14 22.32
C TYR A 300 32.45 5.26 22.74
N ALA A 301 32.18 5.95 23.85
CA ALA A 301 33.08 6.95 24.44
C ALA A 301 34.38 6.35 25.04
N ASN A 302 34.84 5.17 24.61
CA ASN A 302 35.99 4.45 25.20
C ASN A 302 36.92 3.74 24.20
N SER A 303 36.85 4.04 22.91
CA SER A 303 37.86 3.61 21.93
C SER A 303 38.29 4.81 21.07
N ASP A 304 39.60 4.95 20.83
CA ASP A 304 40.27 6.05 20.10
C ASP A 304 39.79 6.26 18.63
N GLU A 305 38.80 5.50 18.17
CA GLU A 305 38.17 5.63 16.86
C GLU A 305 36.66 5.83 17.04
N THR A 306 36.19 7.08 16.97
CA THR A 306 34.76 7.42 16.92
C THR A 306 34.22 7.12 15.52
N GLU A 307 33.93 5.85 15.23
CA GLU A 307 33.30 5.49 13.95
C GLU A 307 31.81 5.85 13.98
N LEU A 308 31.40 6.79 13.12
CA LEU A 308 30.01 7.22 13.02
C LEU A 308 29.12 6.07 12.50
N ILE A 309 28.30 5.51 13.37
CA ILE A 309 27.40 4.40 13.01
C ILE A 309 26.16 4.96 12.31
N LEU A 310 26.11 4.80 10.98
CA LEU A 310 24.93 5.20 10.21
C LEU A 310 23.69 4.38 10.62
N PRO A 311 22.50 4.99 10.64
CA PRO A 311 21.25 4.25 10.77
C PRO A 311 21.13 3.14 9.72
N GLN A 312 20.64 1.96 10.13
CA GLN A 312 20.60 0.78 9.25
C GLN A 312 19.93 1.03 7.91
N TRP A 313 18.82 1.77 7.89
CA TRP A 313 18.10 2.13 6.67
C TRP A 313 18.98 2.94 5.70
N LEU A 314 19.79 3.86 6.24
CA LEU A 314 20.67 4.73 5.46
C LEU A 314 21.87 3.95 4.93
N HIS A 315 22.39 3.02 5.74
CA HIS A 315 23.41 2.08 5.28
C HIS A 315 22.89 1.23 4.12
N PHE A 316 21.69 0.63 4.23
CA PHE A 316 21.14 -0.24 3.19
C PHE A 316 20.84 0.50 1.88
N ILE A 317 20.30 1.72 1.94
CA ILE A 317 20.01 2.49 0.73
C ILE A 317 21.29 2.94 0.02
N ARG A 318 22.35 3.30 0.75
CA ARG A 318 23.66 3.69 0.17
C ARG A 318 24.44 2.50 -0.35
N ALA A 319 24.48 1.40 0.41
CA ALA A 319 25.22 0.20 0.04
C ALA A 319 24.51 -0.59 -1.08
N GLY A 320 23.20 -0.48 -1.23
CA GLY A 320 22.44 -1.24 -2.22
C GLY A 320 22.91 -1.05 -3.66
N CYS A 321 23.35 0.17 -4.04
CA CYS A 321 23.93 0.41 -5.37
C CYS A 321 25.29 -0.29 -5.52
N SER A 322 26.20 -0.13 -4.55
CA SER A 322 27.56 -0.67 -4.66
C SER A 322 27.59 -2.20 -4.69
N MET A 323 26.67 -2.86 -3.99
CA MET A 323 26.57 -4.32 -3.92
C MET A 323 26.09 -4.97 -5.23
N LEU A 324 25.50 -4.19 -6.13
CA LEU A 324 24.88 -4.69 -7.37
C LEU A 324 25.47 -4.06 -8.63
N CYS A 325 26.47 -3.16 -8.52
CA CYS A 325 27.09 -2.46 -9.65
C CYS A 325 27.49 -3.42 -10.78
N ASP A 326 28.19 -4.51 -10.47
CA ASP A 326 28.71 -5.46 -11.47
C ASP A 326 27.62 -6.24 -12.22
N VAL A 327 26.40 -6.25 -11.69
CA VAL A 327 25.25 -6.98 -12.25
C VAL A 327 24.08 -6.05 -12.58
N TRP A 328 24.24 -4.73 -12.48
CA TRP A 328 23.13 -3.78 -12.58
C TRP A 328 22.42 -3.86 -13.94
N ASP A 329 23.17 -3.87 -15.03
CA ASP A 329 22.66 -4.03 -16.41
C ASP A 329 21.74 -5.26 -16.55
N ARG A 330 22.00 -6.32 -15.77
CA ARG A 330 21.22 -7.55 -15.80
C ARG A 330 19.89 -7.39 -15.08
N ILE A 331 19.88 -6.66 -13.97
CA ILE A 331 18.65 -6.38 -13.22
C ILE A 331 17.75 -5.43 -14.02
N GLU A 332 18.34 -4.42 -14.68
CA GLU A 332 17.60 -3.50 -15.55
C GLU A 332 16.88 -4.21 -16.70
N ASN A 333 17.46 -5.30 -17.21
CA ASN A 333 16.87 -6.14 -18.25
C ASN A 333 16.14 -7.38 -17.68
N GLY A 334 16.09 -7.49 -16.35
CA GLY A 334 15.63 -8.66 -15.63
C GLY A 334 14.17 -8.59 -15.19
N PRO A 335 13.70 -9.64 -14.50
CA PRO A 335 12.34 -9.70 -13.97
C PRO A 335 12.07 -8.64 -12.88
N ALA A 336 13.09 -8.13 -12.19
CA ALA A 336 12.98 -7.00 -11.25
C ALA A 336 13.31 -5.62 -11.87
N SER A 337 13.34 -5.50 -13.19
CA SER A 337 13.66 -4.25 -13.92
C SER A 337 12.94 -3.00 -13.42
N ALA A 338 11.63 -3.07 -13.12
CA ALA A 338 10.93 -1.89 -12.60
C ALA A 338 11.32 -1.53 -11.16
N LEU A 339 11.83 -2.48 -10.36
CA LEU A 339 12.46 -2.17 -9.06
C LEU A 339 13.83 -1.53 -9.24
N ALA A 340 14.61 -1.94 -10.25
CA ALA A 340 15.89 -1.30 -10.58
C ALA A 340 15.68 0.12 -11.09
N SER A 341 14.74 0.32 -12.02
CA SER A 341 14.37 1.67 -12.49
C SER A 341 13.91 2.58 -11.35
N ALA A 342 13.08 2.06 -10.44
CA ALA A 342 12.66 2.80 -9.26
C ALA A 342 13.84 3.10 -8.30
N TRP A 343 14.87 2.24 -8.27
CA TRP A 343 16.07 2.44 -7.46
C TRP A 343 17.03 3.47 -8.08
N ASP A 344 17.21 3.46 -9.40
CA ASP A 344 18.02 4.47 -10.11
C ASP A 344 17.42 5.88 -10.01
N GLU A 345 16.09 5.96 -10.00
CA GLU A 345 15.38 7.21 -9.72
C GLU A 345 15.72 7.77 -8.32
N LEU A 346 16.13 6.93 -7.36
CA LEU A 346 16.61 7.36 -6.04
C LEU A 346 17.93 8.10 -6.14
N GLY A 347 18.88 7.62 -6.93
CA GLY A 347 20.22 8.22 -7.06
C GLY A 347 20.24 9.58 -7.79
N ALA A 348 19.13 9.95 -8.46
CA ALA A 348 18.94 11.24 -9.12
C ALA A 348 20.08 11.66 -10.07
N ASN A 349 20.60 10.72 -10.87
CA ASN A 349 21.52 11.00 -12.00
C ASN A 349 20.82 11.61 -13.24
N LYS A 350 19.51 11.89 -13.19
CA LYS A 350 18.73 12.34 -14.37
C LYS A 350 18.20 13.77 -14.31
N PHE A 351 18.51 14.56 -13.28
CA PHE A 351 17.92 15.89 -13.11
C PHE A 351 18.96 17.01 -13.38
N GLU A 352 19.35 17.15 -14.64
CA GLU A 352 20.20 18.24 -15.16
C GLU A 352 19.42 19.49 -15.60
N ASP A 353 18.17 19.69 -15.15
CA ASP A 353 17.41 20.87 -15.61
C ASP A 353 17.82 22.13 -14.83
N LYS A 354 18.83 22.83 -15.36
CA LYS A 354 19.52 24.02 -14.81
C LYS A 354 18.65 25.28 -14.61
N ARG A 355 17.32 25.18 -14.65
CA ARG A 355 16.38 26.30 -14.46
C ARG A 355 15.39 25.98 -13.34
N GLU A 356 15.87 25.93 -12.10
CA GLU A 356 15.01 25.63 -10.95
C GLU A 356 14.91 26.81 -10.00
N ASP A 357 13.67 27.11 -9.60
CA ASP A 357 13.36 27.85 -8.39
C ASP A 357 13.67 26.92 -7.21
N LEU A 358 14.81 27.14 -6.55
CA LEU A 358 15.31 26.34 -5.44
C LEU A 358 14.72 26.90 -4.13
N PRO A 359 13.64 26.32 -3.59
CA PRO A 359 12.96 26.87 -2.45
C PRO A 359 13.88 26.83 -1.23
N TYR A 360 13.78 27.86 -0.38
CA TYR A 360 14.56 28.03 0.85
C TYR A 360 16.07 28.22 0.67
N LEU A 361 16.63 28.27 -0.56
CA LEU A 361 18.07 28.35 -0.75
C LEU A 361 18.68 29.62 -0.13
N ASP A 362 18.13 30.78 -0.48
CA ASP A 362 18.60 32.06 0.06
C ASP A 362 18.36 32.15 1.57
N TYR A 363 17.25 31.57 2.05
CA TYR A 363 16.95 31.48 3.47
C TYR A 363 18.02 30.66 4.20
N PHE A 364 18.32 29.44 3.76
CA PHE A 364 19.35 28.60 4.39
C PHE A 364 20.74 29.22 4.34
N LYS A 365 21.09 29.93 3.27
CA LYS A 365 22.35 30.67 3.20
C LYS A 365 22.40 31.82 4.21
N SER A 366 21.27 32.47 4.49
CA SER A 366 21.19 33.56 5.46
C SER A 366 21.30 33.14 6.93
N LEU A 367 21.18 31.84 7.21
CA LEU A 367 21.28 31.30 8.58
C LEU A 367 22.72 31.21 9.11
N VAL A 368 23.73 31.28 8.23
CA VAL A 368 25.14 31.24 8.65
C VAL A 368 25.48 32.51 9.42
N PRO A 369 25.88 32.43 10.70
CA PRO A 369 26.25 33.61 11.48
C PRO A 369 27.47 34.32 10.91
N GLY A 370 27.41 35.65 10.80
CA GLY A 370 28.55 36.48 10.41
C GLY A 370 29.53 36.78 11.55
N ASP A 371 29.33 36.20 12.74
CA ASP A 371 30.13 36.44 13.95
C ASP A 371 31.34 35.49 14.08
N GLY A 372 31.53 34.58 13.13
CA GLY A 372 32.62 33.60 13.13
C GLY A 372 32.42 32.44 14.10
N SER A 373 31.19 32.20 14.57
CA SER A 373 30.87 31.08 15.45
C SER A 373 30.98 29.70 14.79
N TRP A 374 30.89 29.64 13.46
CA TRP A 374 31.03 28.40 12.67
C TRP A 374 32.38 28.40 11.94
N SER A 375 33.04 27.25 11.84
CA SER A 375 34.28 27.12 11.06
C SER A 375 33.99 27.16 9.56
N ASP A 376 34.98 27.56 8.76
CA ASP A 376 34.86 27.57 7.29
C ASP A 376 34.50 26.18 6.74
N GLU A 377 35.06 25.12 7.32
CA GLU A 377 34.76 23.72 6.97
C GLU A 377 33.31 23.35 7.28
N SER A 378 32.80 23.68 8.47
CA SER A 378 31.39 23.43 8.82
C SER A 378 30.42 24.21 7.93
N ILE A 379 30.81 25.41 7.51
CA ILE A 379 30.02 26.25 6.58
C ILE A 379 29.96 25.59 5.19
N GLU A 380 31.07 25.09 4.66
CA GLU A 380 31.10 24.39 3.37
C GLU A 380 30.23 23.12 3.39
N ILE A 381 30.38 22.29 4.43
CA ILE A 381 29.58 21.07 4.62
C ILE A 381 28.09 21.41 4.74
N TYR A 382 27.75 22.44 5.53
CA TYR A 382 26.38 22.92 5.68
C TYR A 382 25.79 23.41 4.35
N HIS A 383 26.53 24.21 3.57
CA HIS A 383 26.07 24.71 2.29
C HIS A 383 25.86 23.59 1.26
N SER A 384 26.74 22.59 1.23
CA SER A 384 26.57 21.38 0.41
C SER A 384 25.23 20.70 0.73
N ALA A 385 24.99 20.40 2.02
CA ALA A 385 23.76 19.77 2.47
C ALA A 385 22.50 20.63 2.25
N ALA A 386 22.60 21.95 2.39
CA ALA A 386 21.51 22.89 2.14
C ALA A 386 21.11 22.87 0.65
N ASN A 387 22.08 22.92 -0.26
CA ASN A 387 21.82 22.85 -1.70
C ASN A 387 21.05 21.57 -2.05
N THR A 388 21.54 20.41 -1.58
CA THR A 388 20.87 19.13 -1.83
C THR A 388 19.48 19.05 -1.20
N LEU A 389 19.24 19.70 -0.05
CA LEU A 389 17.91 19.77 0.55
C LEU A 389 16.95 20.59 -0.33
N THR A 390 17.42 21.72 -0.87
CA THR A 390 16.59 22.56 -1.76
C THR A 390 16.23 21.84 -3.06
N GLU A 391 17.16 21.06 -3.63
CA GLU A 391 16.87 20.15 -4.75
C GLU A 391 15.78 19.14 -4.37
N SER A 392 15.85 18.57 -3.16
CA SER A 392 14.86 17.61 -2.67
C SER A 392 13.47 18.25 -2.55
N PHE A 393 13.36 19.50 -2.09
CA PHE A 393 12.10 20.23 -2.07
C PHE A 393 11.55 20.50 -3.47
N ALA A 394 12.40 20.91 -4.42
CA ALA A 394 11.99 21.16 -5.80
C ALA A 394 11.45 19.88 -6.46
N LEU A 395 12.15 18.75 -6.28
CA LEU A 395 11.73 17.43 -6.76
C LEU A 395 10.44 16.96 -6.09
N HIS A 396 10.35 17.10 -4.77
CA HIS A 396 9.15 16.73 -4.03
C HIS A 396 7.93 17.55 -4.47
N GLY A 397 8.07 18.86 -4.67
CA GLY A 397 7.00 19.73 -5.18
C GLY A 397 6.54 19.35 -6.60
N ARG A 398 7.42 18.83 -7.45
CA ARG A 398 7.05 18.27 -8.77
C ARG A 398 6.31 16.95 -8.63
N ALA A 399 6.80 16.04 -7.79
CA ALA A 399 6.17 14.75 -7.53
C ALA A 399 4.75 14.93 -6.98
N LYS A 400 4.57 15.90 -6.06
CA LYS A 400 3.26 16.25 -5.49
C LYS A 400 2.27 16.75 -6.54
N ARG A 401 2.71 17.63 -7.45
CA ARG A 401 1.88 18.10 -8.59
C ARG A 401 1.45 16.97 -9.52
N LYS A 402 2.26 15.93 -9.67
CA LYS A 402 1.96 14.75 -10.49
C LYS A 402 1.28 13.61 -9.72
N SER A 403 1.00 13.78 -8.42
CA SER A 403 0.50 12.72 -7.53
C SER A 403 1.38 11.45 -7.51
N HIS A 404 2.69 11.62 -7.65
CA HIS A 404 3.69 10.54 -7.72
C HIS A 404 4.64 10.55 -6.50
N VAL A 405 4.18 11.06 -5.36
CA VAL A 405 5.00 11.02 -4.14
C VAL A 405 5.05 9.58 -3.64
N ASN A 406 6.26 9.02 -3.55
CA ASN A 406 6.49 7.73 -2.95
C ASN A 406 7.65 7.82 -1.94
N PRO A 407 7.71 6.90 -0.95
CA PRO A 407 8.72 6.93 0.11
C PRO A 407 10.16 6.95 -0.40
N TRP A 408 10.42 6.23 -1.49
CA TRP A 408 11.77 6.09 -2.03
C TRP A 408 12.26 7.41 -2.63
N ASN A 409 11.43 8.12 -3.40
CA ASN A 409 11.80 9.45 -3.91
C ASN A 409 12.15 10.45 -2.78
N ILE A 410 11.53 10.32 -1.61
CA ILE A 410 11.80 11.17 -0.44
C ILE A 410 13.14 10.79 0.21
N LEU A 411 13.44 9.49 0.33
CA LEU A 411 14.65 8.98 0.95
C LEU A 411 15.87 9.01 0.02
N GLY A 412 15.64 8.97 -1.29
CA GLY A 412 16.67 8.80 -2.31
C GLY A 412 17.53 10.04 -2.58
N VAL A 413 17.01 11.25 -2.33
CA VAL A 413 17.72 12.48 -2.69
C VAL A 413 18.57 12.97 -1.52
N TRP A 414 17.97 13.65 -0.53
CA TRP A 414 18.76 14.28 0.53
C TRP A 414 19.54 13.26 1.37
N PRO A 415 18.92 12.25 2.04
CA PRO A 415 19.68 11.37 2.92
C PRO A 415 20.77 10.58 2.22
N VAL A 416 20.51 10.03 1.03
CA VAL A 416 21.53 9.26 0.28
C VAL A 416 22.74 10.12 -0.07
N ARG A 417 22.52 11.39 -0.44
CA ARG A 417 23.56 12.33 -0.89
C ARG A 417 24.30 13.06 0.24
N LEU A 418 23.82 12.98 1.49
CA LEU A 418 24.50 13.61 2.62
C LEU A 418 25.94 13.10 2.78
N GLU A 419 26.90 14.00 2.91
CA GLU A 419 28.27 13.65 3.25
C GLU A 419 28.35 13.09 4.67
N VAL A 420 29.28 12.17 4.92
CA VAL A 420 29.51 11.62 6.28
C VAL A 420 29.80 12.75 7.28
N ALA A 421 30.56 13.77 6.85
CA ALA A 421 30.87 14.94 7.64
C ALA A 421 29.63 15.74 8.08
N PHE A 422 28.59 15.83 7.24
CA PHE A 422 27.33 16.48 7.63
C PHE A 422 26.56 15.66 8.67
N ILE A 423 26.61 14.32 8.58
CA ILE A 423 26.00 13.45 9.59
C ILE A 423 26.75 13.55 10.92
N SER A 424 28.07 13.77 10.89
CA SER A 424 28.83 14.15 12.10
C SER A 424 28.31 15.45 12.70
N LEU A 425 28.05 16.49 11.90
CA LEU A 425 27.44 17.74 12.41
C LEU A 425 26.06 17.54 13.05
N ILE A 426 25.24 16.60 12.55
CA ILE A 426 23.96 16.23 13.19
C ILE A 426 24.23 15.59 14.56
N SER A 427 25.21 14.70 14.64
CA SER A 427 25.56 13.96 15.87
C SER A 427 26.16 14.88 16.93
N GLU A 428 26.95 15.86 16.49
CA GLU A 428 27.49 16.96 17.30
C GLU A 428 26.43 18.03 17.68
N ARG A 429 25.17 17.86 17.23
CA ARG A 429 24.05 18.76 17.53
C ARG A 429 24.28 20.19 17.00
N HIS A 430 25.00 20.32 15.88
CA HIS A 430 25.26 21.61 15.26
C HIS A 430 23.93 22.30 14.86
N PRO A 431 23.70 23.56 15.25
CA PRO A 431 22.40 24.21 15.10
C PRO A 431 21.94 24.29 13.64
N GLY A 432 22.85 24.63 12.71
CA GLY A 432 22.54 24.65 11.28
C GLY A 432 22.11 23.28 10.73
N ALA A 433 22.78 22.21 11.17
CA ALA A 433 22.49 20.85 10.69
C ALA A 433 21.11 20.39 11.18
N LEU A 434 20.79 20.68 12.45
CA LEU A 434 19.49 20.40 13.04
C LEU A 434 18.36 21.20 12.38
N ILE A 435 18.59 22.46 11.99
CA ILE A 435 17.60 23.24 11.24
C ILE A 435 17.31 22.63 9.88
N LEU A 436 18.33 22.22 9.10
CA LEU A 436 18.10 21.54 7.82
C LEU A 436 17.34 20.21 8.02
N LEU A 437 17.68 19.45 9.06
CA LEU A 437 16.96 18.22 9.41
C LEU A 437 15.49 18.49 9.78
N ALA A 438 15.21 19.59 10.49
CA ALA A 438 13.85 20.03 10.79
C ALA A 438 13.07 20.35 9.51
N TYR A 439 13.66 21.07 8.55
CA TYR A 439 13.02 21.31 7.26
C TYR A 439 12.81 20.03 6.46
N TYR A 440 13.73 19.08 6.50
CA TYR A 440 13.52 17.78 5.86
C TYR A 440 12.31 17.03 6.43
N CYS A 441 11.95 17.24 7.71
CA CYS A 441 10.73 16.68 8.31
C CYS A 441 9.45 17.11 7.57
N ILE A 442 9.44 18.27 6.90
CA ILE A 442 8.32 18.72 6.07
C ILE A 442 8.08 17.75 4.91
N ILE A 443 9.14 17.30 4.23
CA ILE A 443 9.07 16.34 3.13
C ILE A 443 8.71 14.95 3.68
N LEU A 444 9.33 14.56 4.80
CA LEU A 444 9.06 13.28 5.47
C LEU A 444 7.60 13.13 5.92
N LYS A 445 6.87 14.23 6.14
CA LYS A 445 5.44 14.18 6.50
C LYS A 445 4.61 13.37 5.50
N ASP A 446 4.91 13.45 4.21
CA ASP A 446 4.15 12.72 3.20
C ASP A 446 4.40 11.18 3.29
N MET A 447 5.43 10.73 4.01
CA MET A 447 5.66 9.31 4.34
C MET A 447 4.80 8.80 5.51
N GLU A 448 4.11 9.65 6.28
CA GLU A 448 3.26 9.20 7.40
C GLU A 448 2.10 8.29 6.96
N ASN A 449 1.75 8.31 5.68
CA ASN A 449 0.79 7.38 5.08
C ASN A 449 1.29 5.92 5.09
N CYS A 450 2.58 5.69 5.35
CA CYS A 450 3.17 4.36 5.47
C CYS A 450 3.13 3.90 6.93
N TRP A 451 2.53 2.74 7.18
CA TRP A 451 2.40 2.19 8.55
C TRP A 451 3.73 2.02 9.29
N TYR A 452 4.84 1.82 8.57
CA TYR A 452 6.17 1.67 9.16
C TYR A 452 6.85 3.02 9.46
N PHE A 453 6.24 4.14 9.06
CA PHE A 453 6.81 5.49 9.21
C PHE A 453 5.88 6.47 9.97
N GLU A 454 4.70 6.02 10.39
CA GLU A 454 3.68 6.84 11.05
C GLU A 454 4.21 7.55 12.31
N GLY A 455 4.01 8.87 12.37
CA GLY A 455 4.35 9.72 13.50
C GLY A 455 5.86 9.92 13.74
N ARG A 456 6.72 9.45 12.84
CA ARG A 456 8.17 9.68 12.93
C ARG A 456 8.59 11.14 12.69
N PRO A 457 8.08 11.86 11.67
CA PRO A 457 8.47 13.24 11.41
C PRO A 457 8.21 14.15 12.62
N ALA A 458 7.01 14.04 13.23
CA ALA A 458 6.65 14.82 14.40
C ALA A 458 7.56 14.53 15.61
N LYS A 459 7.88 13.25 15.86
CA LYS A 459 8.79 12.86 16.96
C LYS A 459 10.21 13.36 16.73
N LEU A 460 10.75 13.21 15.51
CA LEU A 460 12.07 13.71 15.18
C LEU A 460 12.15 15.22 15.37
N LEU A 461 11.13 15.95 14.93
CA LEU A 461 11.07 17.40 15.07
C LEU A 461 10.98 17.83 16.53
N GLN A 462 10.27 17.10 17.38
CA GLN A 462 10.27 17.32 18.82
C GLN A 462 11.66 17.09 19.42
N SER A 463 12.34 15.99 19.07
CA SER A 463 13.71 15.73 19.53
C SER A 463 14.68 16.83 19.10
N ILE A 464 14.51 17.39 17.90
CA ILE A 464 15.32 18.52 17.43
C ILE A 464 15.05 19.76 18.30
N ALA A 465 13.78 20.10 18.54
CA ALA A 465 13.42 21.24 19.38
C ALA A 465 13.94 21.11 20.82
N ASP A 466 13.92 19.90 21.39
CA ASP A 466 14.40 19.64 22.75
C ASP A 466 15.92 19.80 22.89
N VAL A 467 16.67 19.66 21.79
CA VAL A 467 18.14 19.70 21.78
C VAL A 467 18.70 21.04 21.31
N LEU A 468 17.98 21.73 20.45
CA LEU A 468 18.40 22.99 19.85
C LEU A 468 18.35 24.11 20.89
N ASP A 469 19.32 25.03 20.90
CA ASP A 469 19.28 26.16 21.84
C ASP A 469 18.10 27.10 21.58
N ALA A 470 17.63 27.77 22.63
CA ALA A 470 16.48 28.70 22.59
C ALA A 470 16.61 29.79 21.51
N GLY A 471 17.83 30.26 21.23
CA GLY A 471 18.10 31.28 20.20
C GLY A 471 17.79 30.83 18.78
N TRP A 472 17.81 29.52 18.52
CA TRP A 472 17.59 28.95 17.19
C TRP A 472 16.16 28.44 16.95
N HIS A 473 15.33 28.38 18.00
CA HIS A 473 13.93 27.96 17.91
C HIS A 473 13.08 28.71 16.87
N PRO A 474 13.24 30.05 16.68
CA PRO A 474 12.49 30.78 15.66
C PRO A 474 12.67 30.21 14.24
N TYR A 475 13.83 29.59 13.95
CA TYR A 475 14.14 29.06 12.62
C TYR A 475 13.52 27.68 12.34
N ILE A 476 13.00 26.98 13.36
CA ILE A 476 12.31 25.69 13.19
C ILE A 476 10.79 25.79 13.37
N GLN A 477 10.26 27.00 13.62
CA GLN A 477 8.84 27.22 13.85
C GLN A 477 7.99 26.85 12.62
N ASP A 478 8.42 27.21 11.41
CA ASP A 478 7.73 26.85 10.18
C ASP A 478 7.61 25.32 9.99
N PRO A 479 8.70 24.54 10.09
CA PRO A 479 8.61 23.08 10.12
C PRO A 479 7.64 22.54 11.19
N ILE A 480 7.67 23.09 12.42
CA ILE A 480 6.79 22.65 13.51
C ILE A 480 5.32 22.85 13.13
N GLU A 481 4.98 24.02 12.64
CA GLU A 481 3.61 24.34 12.28
C GLU A 481 3.10 23.47 11.11
N ILE A 482 3.94 23.23 10.11
CA ILE A 482 3.59 22.40 8.96
C ILE A 482 3.47 20.93 9.36
N VAL A 483 4.42 20.38 10.12
CA VAL A 483 4.46 18.95 10.48
C VAL A 483 3.37 18.61 11.49
N MET A 484 3.19 19.43 12.53
CA MET A 484 2.17 19.21 13.56
C MET A 484 0.74 19.55 13.10
N GLY A 485 0.56 20.10 11.89
CA GLY A 485 -0.76 20.40 11.32
C GLY A 485 -1.41 21.66 11.87
N LEU A 486 -0.60 22.63 12.31
CA LEU A 486 -1.03 23.94 12.82
C LEU A 486 -1.22 24.98 11.70
N LYS A 487 -0.75 24.69 10.47
CA LYS A 487 -1.07 25.41 9.23
C LYS A 487 -1.60 24.42 8.19
N THR A 488 -2.78 24.69 7.63
CA THR A 488 -3.43 23.92 6.53
C THR A 488 -3.13 24.51 5.17
#